data_AF-A0A9E1M1P3-F1
#
_entry.id   AF-A0A9E1M1P3-F1
#
_cell.length_a   1.000
_cell.length_b   1.000
_cell.length_c   1.000
_cell.angle_alpha   90.00
_cell.angle_beta   90.00
_cell.angle_gamma   90.00
#
_symmetry.space_group_name_H-M   'P 1'
#
loop_
_entity.id
_entity.type
_entity.pdbx_description
1 polymer ?
#
loop_
_entity_poly.entity_id
_entity_poly.type
_entity_poly.pdbx_seq_one_letter_code
_entity_poly.pdbx_strand_id
1 'polypeptide(L)'
;MTGTEMAIDKTKLEAQELHVQIMANGQLAASALLEFARGLKTMRDKRLYQALGYADFETYAEQAVGIRQRQAYNYISTLERLGAKYLEENAGLGISKLQLLAEIPANEREAFSEDNDLAGMSVAQIKAKIKEADDRGQQLSMLGTELADAQASEQTYKKAMERLEAENAELSRQLAEKQVEQPESPPAELDAETIEAIRHQAIEETKKAEAAARQELEDRLTKAKAKAKEKAAAAEAKAAKEKEEAVRKAREEAAAEAKAEAEKAAADLLAQRQAETEEATRRAEELAKQLELNGLEGATEFKLLFGQLQAAADRMADIVDELRETGHPEKAEKLKKALHGALLALTEQMEE
;
A
#
# COMPACT_ATOMS: atom_id res chain seq x y z
N MET A 1 -29.20 0.11 -44.74
CA MET A 1 -28.80 0.50 -43.38
C MET A 1 -29.11 1.96 -43.22
N THR A 2 -29.89 2.32 -42.21
CA THR A 2 -30.31 3.71 -41.99
C THR A 2 -29.14 4.52 -41.44
N GLY A 3 -29.07 5.83 -41.71
CA GLY A 3 -27.93 6.68 -41.32
C GLY A 3 -27.57 6.64 -39.83
N THR A 4 -28.52 6.28 -38.98
CA THR A 4 -28.34 6.07 -37.54
C THR A 4 -27.56 4.78 -37.21
N GLU A 5 -27.77 3.68 -37.96
CA GLU A 5 -27.01 2.43 -37.78
C GLU A 5 -25.54 2.59 -38.20
N MET A 6 -25.26 3.31 -39.29
CA MET A 6 -23.87 3.57 -39.72
C MET A 6 -23.12 4.54 -38.78
N ALA A 7 -23.83 5.49 -38.16
CA ALA A 7 -23.24 6.38 -37.16
C ALA A 7 -22.93 5.62 -35.85
N ILE A 8 -23.82 4.72 -35.42
CA ILE A 8 -23.59 3.85 -34.26
C ILE A 8 -22.40 2.91 -34.49
N ASP A 9 -22.26 2.37 -35.72
CA ASP A 9 -21.14 1.49 -36.07
C ASP A 9 -19.80 2.24 -36.11
N LYS A 10 -19.78 3.48 -36.61
CA LYS A 10 -18.59 4.35 -36.57
C LYS A 10 -18.18 4.70 -35.14
N THR A 11 -19.13 5.09 -34.28
CA THR A 11 -18.83 5.36 -32.86
C THR A 11 -18.34 4.12 -32.12
N LYS A 12 -18.88 2.94 -32.46
CA LYS A 12 -18.43 1.67 -31.88
C LYS A 12 -17.01 1.31 -32.34
N LEU A 13 -16.68 1.53 -33.60
CA LEU A 13 -15.33 1.34 -34.14
C LEU A 13 -14.33 2.30 -33.47
N GLU A 14 -14.65 3.59 -33.38
CA GLU A 14 -13.83 4.59 -32.68
C GLU A 14 -13.61 4.20 -31.20
N ALA A 15 -14.65 3.70 -30.52
CA ALA A 15 -14.53 3.21 -29.15
C ALA A 15 -13.64 1.97 -29.03
N GLN A 16 -13.69 1.05 -29.99
CA GLN A 16 -12.83 -0.15 -30.03
C GLN A 16 -11.38 0.22 -30.29
N GLU A 17 -11.12 1.13 -31.25
CA GLU A 17 -9.77 1.64 -31.53
C GLU A 17 -9.18 2.34 -30.30
N LEU A 18 -9.96 3.22 -29.65
CA LEU A 18 -9.55 3.88 -28.43
C LEU A 18 -9.30 2.88 -27.29
N HIS A 19 -10.14 1.86 -27.14
CA HIS A 19 -9.94 0.81 -26.14
C HIS A 19 -8.62 0.06 -26.36
N VAL A 20 -8.34 -0.38 -27.60
CA VAL A 20 -7.08 -1.04 -27.95
C VAL A 20 -5.89 -0.13 -27.66
N GLN A 21 -6.00 1.16 -27.98
CA GLN A 21 -4.95 2.13 -27.71
C GLN A 21 -4.72 2.34 -26.20
N ILE A 22 -5.78 2.41 -25.39
CA ILE A 22 -5.69 2.50 -23.92
C ILE A 22 -4.99 1.26 -23.36
N MET A 23 -5.39 0.06 -23.80
CA MET A 23 -4.78 -1.20 -23.34
C MET A 23 -3.29 -1.29 -23.74
N ALA A 24 -2.95 -0.89 -24.97
CA ALA A 24 -1.57 -0.85 -25.43
C ALA A 24 -0.72 0.15 -24.62
N ASN A 25 -1.24 1.34 -24.35
CA ASN A 25 -0.58 2.33 -23.51
C ASN A 25 -0.40 1.84 -22.06
N GLY A 26 -1.39 1.12 -21.53
CA GLY A 26 -1.28 0.48 -20.21
C GLY A 26 -0.15 -0.55 -20.17
N GLN A 27 -0.05 -1.41 -21.18
CA GLN A 27 1.04 -2.40 -21.29
C GLN A 27 2.41 -1.73 -21.43
N LEU A 28 2.50 -0.65 -22.21
CA LEU A 28 3.74 0.12 -22.34
C LEU A 28 4.15 0.76 -21.01
N ALA A 29 3.20 1.33 -20.26
CA ALA A 29 3.47 1.89 -18.94
C ALA A 29 3.96 0.81 -17.95
N ALA A 30 3.33 -0.38 -17.99
CA ALA A 30 3.73 -1.55 -17.22
C ALA A 30 5.18 -1.97 -17.48
N SER A 31 5.54 -2.18 -18.75
CA SER A 31 6.90 -2.55 -19.14
C SER A 31 7.91 -1.44 -18.82
N ALA A 32 7.54 -0.17 -18.99
CA ALA A 32 8.39 0.96 -18.64
C ALA A 32 8.68 1.02 -17.13
N LEU A 33 7.70 0.75 -16.28
CA LEU A 33 7.90 0.68 -14.83
C LEU A 33 8.82 -0.46 -14.41
N LEU A 34 8.73 -1.62 -15.09
CA LEU A 34 9.63 -2.74 -14.85
C LEU A 34 11.07 -2.39 -15.25
N GLU A 35 11.28 -1.82 -16.42
CA GLU A 35 12.60 -1.37 -16.87
C GLU A 35 13.15 -0.26 -15.98
N PHE A 36 12.29 0.64 -15.49
CA PHE A 36 12.67 1.65 -14.52
C PHE A 36 13.18 1.02 -13.21
N ALA A 37 12.47 0.04 -12.65
CA ALA A 37 12.91 -0.69 -11.46
C ALA A 37 14.24 -1.45 -11.70
N ARG A 38 14.41 -2.07 -12.88
CA ARG A 38 15.67 -2.74 -13.29
C ARG A 38 16.83 -1.74 -13.41
N GLY A 39 16.56 -0.57 -13.98
CA GLY A 39 17.52 0.53 -14.11
C GLY A 39 18.00 1.03 -12.75
N LEU A 40 17.06 1.32 -11.85
CA LEU A 40 17.38 1.73 -10.47
C LEU A 40 18.22 0.67 -9.74
N LYS A 41 17.85 -0.60 -9.87
CA LYS A 41 18.60 -1.72 -9.27
C LYS A 41 20.02 -1.80 -9.84
N THR A 42 20.16 -1.70 -11.16
CA THR A 42 21.48 -1.78 -11.81
C THR A 42 22.37 -0.61 -11.41
N MET A 43 21.81 0.60 -11.35
CA MET A 43 22.51 1.81 -10.91
C MET A 43 23.01 1.67 -9.47
N ARG A 44 22.16 1.15 -8.57
CA ARG A 44 22.50 0.89 -7.17
C ARG A 44 23.58 -0.19 -7.05
N ASP A 45 23.37 -1.35 -7.65
CA ASP A 45 24.21 -2.55 -7.46
C ASP A 45 25.61 -2.37 -8.04
N LYS A 46 25.70 -1.76 -9.23
CA LYS A 46 26.98 -1.49 -9.90
C LYS A 46 27.62 -0.17 -9.46
N ARG A 47 26.96 0.57 -8.56
CA ARG A 47 27.38 1.90 -8.08
C ARG A 47 27.71 2.90 -9.20
N LEU A 48 26.98 2.82 -10.31
CA LEU A 48 27.22 3.66 -11.50
C LEU A 48 26.93 5.14 -11.24
N TYR A 49 26.18 5.47 -10.18
CA TYR A 49 25.95 6.84 -9.72
C TYR A 49 27.25 7.57 -9.36
N GLN A 50 28.29 6.85 -8.93
CA GLN A 50 29.60 7.43 -8.63
C GLN A 50 30.29 7.95 -9.90
N ALA A 51 30.13 7.25 -11.02
CA ALA A 51 30.65 7.69 -12.31
C ALA A 51 29.94 8.94 -12.84
N LEU A 52 28.71 9.20 -12.36
CA LEU A 52 27.93 10.40 -12.65
C LEU A 52 28.21 11.55 -11.67
N GLY A 53 29.13 11.37 -10.72
CA GLY A 53 29.53 12.40 -9.76
C GLY A 53 28.71 12.48 -8.48
N TYR A 54 27.84 11.49 -8.21
CA TYR A 54 27.04 11.43 -6.98
C TYR A 54 27.75 10.59 -5.91
N ALA A 55 27.71 11.06 -4.65
CA ALA A 55 28.37 10.39 -3.53
C ALA A 55 27.71 9.04 -3.18
N ASP A 56 26.37 9.01 -3.23
CA ASP A 56 25.55 7.86 -2.86
C ASP A 56 24.34 7.72 -3.81
N PHE A 57 23.67 6.57 -3.71
CA PHE A 57 22.54 6.24 -4.59
C PHE A 57 21.32 7.12 -4.28
N GLU A 58 21.14 7.46 -3.02
CA GLU A 58 20.09 8.29 -2.48
C GLU A 58 20.09 9.68 -3.14
N THR A 59 21.24 10.34 -3.13
CA THR A 59 21.44 11.66 -3.73
C THR A 59 21.20 11.60 -5.24
N TYR A 60 21.66 10.53 -5.91
CA TYR A 60 21.37 10.31 -7.32
C TYR A 60 19.87 10.15 -7.59
N ALA A 61 19.16 9.34 -6.79
CA ALA A 61 17.73 9.11 -6.94
C ALA A 61 16.92 10.40 -6.78
N GLU A 62 17.29 11.24 -5.80
CA GLU A 62 16.57 12.49 -5.51
C GLU A 62 16.91 13.61 -6.50
N GLN A 63 18.18 13.80 -6.85
CA GLN A 63 18.61 14.93 -7.67
C GLN A 63 18.56 14.65 -9.17
N ALA A 64 18.93 13.45 -9.62
CA ALA A 64 19.01 13.11 -11.04
C ALA A 64 17.73 12.45 -11.55
N VAL A 65 17.17 11.51 -10.77
CA VAL A 65 15.98 10.75 -11.18
C VAL A 65 14.68 11.46 -10.77
N GLY A 66 14.72 12.31 -9.74
CA GLY A 66 13.57 13.10 -9.29
C GLY A 66 12.57 12.30 -8.44
N ILE A 67 13.00 11.17 -7.84
CA ILE A 67 12.17 10.37 -6.95
C ILE A 67 12.76 10.34 -5.54
N ARG A 68 11.90 10.27 -4.52
CA ARG A 68 12.39 10.15 -3.13
C ARG A 68 13.15 8.84 -2.94
N GLN A 69 14.17 8.86 -2.08
CA GLN A 69 14.94 7.66 -1.70
C GLN A 69 14.02 6.46 -1.43
N ARG A 70 13.01 6.63 -0.57
CA ARG A 70 12.10 5.55 -0.18
C ARG A 70 11.40 4.91 -1.38
N GLN A 71 11.00 5.71 -2.36
CA GLN A 71 10.35 5.20 -3.57
C GLN A 71 11.33 4.38 -4.41
N ALA A 72 12.57 4.87 -4.58
CA ALA A 72 13.60 4.13 -5.32
C ALA A 72 13.85 2.75 -4.71
N TYR A 73 13.97 2.67 -3.38
CA TYR A 73 14.12 1.38 -2.70
C TYR A 73 12.86 0.51 -2.78
N ASN A 74 11.66 1.08 -2.71
CA ASN A 74 10.41 0.33 -2.88
C ASN A 74 10.35 -0.34 -4.26
N TYR A 75 10.73 0.36 -5.33
CA TYR A 75 10.79 -0.22 -6.68
C TYR A 75 11.77 -1.40 -6.73
N ILE A 76 12.98 -1.21 -6.19
CA ILE A 76 14.01 -2.25 -6.21
C ILE A 76 13.60 -3.46 -5.36
N SER A 77 13.12 -3.25 -4.13
CA SER A 77 12.72 -4.34 -3.24
C SER A 77 11.55 -5.13 -3.78
N THR A 78 10.59 -4.46 -4.42
CA THR A 78 9.43 -5.11 -5.04
C THR A 78 9.88 -5.98 -6.21
N LEU A 79 10.78 -5.49 -7.06
CA LEU A 79 11.39 -6.27 -8.13
C LEU A 79 12.16 -7.49 -7.61
N GLU A 80 12.91 -7.35 -6.52
CA GLU A 80 13.71 -8.43 -5.94
C GLU A 80 12.87 -9.54 -5.31
N ARG A 81 11.77 -9.18 -4.64
CA ARG A 81 10.92 -10.13 -3.90
C ARG A 81 9.89 -10.85 -4.77
N LEU A 82 9.33 -10.15 -5.77
CA LEU A 82 8.31 -10.70 -6.66
C LEU A 82 8.91 -11.25 -7.97
N GLY A 83 10.03 -10.69 -8.41
CA GLY A 83 10.66 -11.04 -9.68
C GLY A 83 10.00 -10.36 -10.88
N ALA A 84 10.77 -10.26 -11.97
CA ALA A 84 10.34 -9.49 -13.14
C ALA A 84 9.08 -10.02 -13.82
N LYS A 85 8.92 -11.35 -13.90
CA LYS A 85 7.76 -11.99 -14.53
C LYS A 85 6.45 -11.64 -13.81
N TYR A 86 6.47 -11.71 -12.47
CA TYR A 86 5.30 -11.37 -11.65
C TYR A 86 4.94 -9.88 -11.74
N LEU A 87 5.94 -9.00 -11.77
CA LEU A 87 5.72 -7.57 -11.96
C LEU A 87 5.09 -7.27 -13.32
N GLU A 88 5.51 -7.95 -14.38
CA GLU A 88 4.97 -7.77 -15.73
C GLU A 88 3.51 -8.22 -15.84
N GLU A 89 3.20 -9.39 -15.28
CA GLU A 89 1.83 -9.95 -15.24
C GLU A 89 0.87 -9.09 -14.40
N ASN A 90 1.37 -8.41 -13.36
CA ASN A 90 0.56 -7.66 -12.40
C ASN A 90 0.80 -6.15 -12.44
N ALA A 91 1.41 -5.63 -13.50
CA ALA A 91 1.84 -4.24 -13.56
C ALA A 91 0.68 -3.23 -13.47
N GLY A 92 -0.53 -3.62 -13.88
CA GLY A 92 -1.74 -2.81 -13.78
C GLY A 92 -2.19 -2.49 -12.34
N LEU A 93 -1.67 -3.20 -11.33
CA LEU A 93 -1.98 -2.93 -9.92
C LEU A 93 -1.28 -1.68 -9.37
N GLY A 94 -0.21 -1.22 -10.03
CA GLY A 94 0.64 -0.13 -9.54
C GLY A 94 1.57 -0.54 -8.40
N ILE A 95 2.63 0.25 -8.20
CA ILE A 95 3.75 -0.12 -7.32
C ILE A 95 3.36 -0.31 -5.85
N SER A 96 2.44 0.49 -5.31
CA SER A 96 2.04 0.40 -3.90
C SER A 96 1.29 -0.90 -3.59
N LYS A 97 0.46 -1.39 -4.51
CA LYS A 97 -0.22 -2.68 -4.35
C LYS A 97 0.75 -3.84 -4.51
N LEU A 98 1.64 -3.78 -5.51
CA LEU A 98 2.70 -4.77 -5.70
C LEU A 98 3.62 -4.84 -4.46
N GLN A 99 3.95 -3.72 -3.84
CA GLN A 99 4.74 -3.68 -2.61
C GLN A 99 4.05 -4.45 -1.47
N LEU A 100 2.73 -4.26 -1.29
CA LEU A 100 1.97 -5.01 -0.29
C LEU A 100 1.97 -6.51 -0.58
N LEU A 101 1.82 -6.92 -1.84
CA LEU A 101 1.91 -8.34 -2.22
C LEU A 101 3.30 -8.92 -1.94
N ALA A 102 4.35 -8.11 -2.02
CA ALA A 102 5.71 -8.53 -1.69
C ALA A 102 5.92 -8.80 -0.18
N GLU A 103 5.03 -8.32 0.68
CA GLU A 103 5.04 -8.64 2.12
C GLU A 103 4.45 -10.02 2.41
N ILE A 104 3.55 -10.51 1.54
CA ILE A 104 2.93 -11.83 1.67
C ILE A 104 3.94 -12.94 1.32
N PRO A 105 3.99 -14.05 2.09
CA PRO A 105 4.78 -15.23 1.74
C PRO A 105 4.49 -15.74 0.32
N ALA A 106 5.51 -16.19 -0.40
CA ALA A 106 5.38 -16.59 -1.81
C ALA A 106 4.37 -17.73 -2.02
N ASN A 107 4.25 -18.65 -1.05
CA ASN A 107 3.31 -19.78 -1.05
C ASN A 107 1.84 -19.37 -0.86
N GLU A 108 1.58 -18.19 -0.29
CA GLU A 108 0.22 -17.71 0.01
C GLU A 108 -0.24 -16.61 -0.95
N ARG A 109 0.70 -16.03 -1.70
CA ARG A 109 0.45 -14.87 -2.57
C ARG A 109 -0.53 -15.17 -3.70
N GLU A 110 -0.46 -16.36 -4.29
CA GLU A 110 -1.35 -16.78 -5.37
C GLU A 110 -2.78 -16.94 -4.85
N ALA A 111 -2.97 -17.71 -3.77
CA ALA A 111 -4.26 -17.84 -3.09
C ALA A 111 -4.83 -16.48 -2.64
N PHE A 112 -3.99 -15.60 -2.08
CA PHE A 112 -4.43 -14.25 -1.70
C PHE A 112 -4.90 -13.42 -2.90
N SER A 113 -4.25 -13.56 -4.06
CA SER A 113 -4.60 -12.83 -5.28
C SER A 113 -5.86 -13.39 -5.94
N GLU A 114 -6.13 -14.69 -5.79
CA GLU A 114 -7.36 -15.33 -6.26
C GLU A 114 -8.57 -14.98 -5.37
N ASP A 115 -8.39 -14.96 -4.05
CA ASP A 115 -9.45 -14.69 -3.08
C ASP A 115 -9.88 -13.21 -3.03
N ASN A 116 -9.06 -12.29 -3.56
CA ASN A 116 -9.28 -10.85 -3.46
C ASN A 116 -9.17 -10.17 -4.82
N ASP A 117 -10.17 -9.36 -5.19
CA ASP A 117 -10.07 -8.47 -6.37
C ASP A 117 -9.09 -7.31 -6.10
N LEU A 118 -7.80 -7.57 -6.31
CA LEU A 118 -6.73 -6.61 -6.09
C LEU A 118 -6.85 -5.37 -6.97
N ALA A 119 -7.47 -5.48 -8.16
CA ALA A 119 -7.66 -4.35 -9.06
C ALA A 119 -8.72 -3.39 -8.51
N GLY A 120 -9.87 -3.91 -8.05
CA GLY A 120 -10.97 -3.14 -7.48
C GLY A 120 -10.75 -2.62 -6.06
N MET A 121 -9.87 -3.24 -5.27
CA MET A 121 -9.58 -2.81 -3.90
C MET A 121 -8.63 -1.61 -3.81
N SER A 122 -8.80 -0.79 -2.78
CA SER A 122 -7.84 0.24 -2.39
C SER A 122 -6.62 -0.35 -1.67
N VAL A 123 -5.50 0.39 -1.67
CA VAL A 123 -4.28 0.01 -0.94
C VAL A 123 -4.54 -0.23 0.55
N ALA A 124 -5.42 0.57 1.17
CA ALA A 124 -5.79 0.43 2.58
C ALA A 124 -6.55 -0.88 2.86
N GLN A 125 -7.45 -1.28 1.97
CA GLN A 125 -8.21 -2.54 2.09
C GLN A 125 -7.29 -3.75 1.94
N ILE A 126 -6.37 -3.73 0.96
CA ILE A 126 -5.38 -4.80 0.78
C ILE A 126 -4.52 -4.94 2.05
N LYS A 127 -4.04 -3.82 2.60
CA LYS A 127 -3.26 -3.83 3.85
C LYS A 127 -4.05 -4.41 5.03
N ALA A 128 -5.34 -4.08 5.16
CA ALA A 128 -6.19 -4.65 6.21
C ALA A 128 -6.37 -6.16 6.06
N LYS A 129 -6.52 -6.65 4.82
CA LYS A 129 -6.64 -8.09 4.52
C LYS A 129 -5.37 -8.87 4.80
N ILE A 130 -4.20 -8.31 4.46
CA ILE A 130 -2.91 -8.91 4.80
C ILE A 130 -2.77 -9.05 6.32
N LYS A 131 -3.08 -7.98 7.06
CA LYS A 131 -3.04 -8.02 8.53
C LYS A 131 -4.02 -9.05 9.11
N GLU A 132 -5.22 -9.15 8.57
CA GLU A 132 -6.21 -10.15 8.98
C GLU A 132 -5.71 -11.59 8.76
N ALA A 133 -5.02 -11.84 7.63
CA ALA A 133 -4.40 -13.12 7.34
C ALA A 133 -3.24 -13.44 8.31
N ASP A 134 -2.37 -12.46 8.56
CA ASP A 134 -1.26 -12.59 9.51
C ASP A 134 -1.76 -12.87 10.93
N ASP A 135 -2.77 -12.13 11.40
CA ASP A 135 -3.37 -12.30 12.73
C ASP A 135 -4.02 -13.69 12.88
N ARG A 136 -4.63 -14.21 11.81
CA ARG A 136 -5.18 -15.58 11.78
C ARG A 136 -4.06 -16.62 11.80
N GLY A 137 -3.00 -16.43 11.02
CA GLY A 137 -1.84 -17.32 11.01
C GLY A 137 -1.17 -17.43 12.37
N GLN A 138 -1.02 -16.29 13.07
CA GLN A 138 -0.50 -16.27 14.44
C GLN A 138 -1.40 -17.00 15.43
N GLN A 139 -2.73 -16.80 15.37
CA GLN A 139 -3.68 -17.52 16.22
C GLN A 139 -3.63 -19.03 15.98
N LEU A 140 -3.55 -19.47 14.72
CA LEU A 140 -3.41 -20.89 14.37
C LEU A 140 -2.09 -21.47 14.88
N SER A 141 -0.99 -20.73 14.80
CA SER A 141 0.30 -21.15 15.34
C SER A 141 0.27 -21.30 16.86
N MET A 142 -0.36 -20.35 17.58
CA MET A 142 -0.55 -20.45 19.03
C MET A 142 -1.39 -21.68 19.39
N LEU A 143 -2.53 -21.89 18.72
CA LEU A 143 -3.40 -23.07 18.95
C LEU A 143 -2.68 -24.39 18.63
N GLY A 144 -1.86 -24.42 17.57
CA GLY A 144 -1.05 -25.59 17.22
C GLY A 144 -0.01 -25.92 18.29
N THR A 145 0.59 -24.89 18.90
CA THR A 145 1.54 -25.05 20.02
C THR A 145 0.83 -25.59 21.26
N GLU A 146 -0.33 -25.00 21.61
CA GLU A 146 -1.14 -25.47 22.74
C GLU A 146 -1.62 -26.92 22.56
N LEU A 147 -1.98 -27.30 21.34
CA LEU A 147 -2.37 -28.67 21.02
C LEU A 147 -1.20 -29.64 21.19
N ALA A 148 0.00 -29.27 20.73
CA ALA A 148 1.20 -30.09 20.88
C ALA A 148 1.56 -30.28 22.37
N ASP A 149 1.48 -29.23 23.18
CA ASP A 149 1.73 -29.29 24.62
C ASP A 149 0.70 -30.16 25.35
N ALA A 150 -0.57 -30.09 24.95
CA ALA A 150 -1.63 -30.93 25.48
C ALA A 150 -1.39 -32.41 25.13
N GLN A 151 -1.00 -32.72 23.88
CA GLN A 151 -0.68 -34.07 23.44
C GLN A 151 0.55 -34.64 24.16
N ALA A 152 1.59 -33.84 24.37
CA ALA A 152 2.78 -34.23 25.13
C ALA A 152 2.44 -34.54 26.59
N SER A 153 1.57 -33.73 27.20
CA SER A 153 1.07 -33.94 28.56
C SER A 153 0.26 -35.24 28.64
N GLU A 154 -0.66 -35.48 27.70
CA GLU A 154 -1.46 -36.71 27.63
C GLU A 154 -0.59 -37.96 27.51
N GLN A 155 0.43 -37.94 26.64
CA GLN A 155 1.38 -39.06 26.54
C GLN A 155 2.14 -39.32 27.84
N THR A 156 2.53 -38.25 28.55
CA THR A 156 3.23 -38.37 29.83
C THR A 156 2.33 -39.03 30.88
N TYR A 157 1.05 -38.62 30.95
CA TYR A 157 0.08 -39.23 31.85
C TYR A 157 -0.22 -40.69 31.50
N LYS A 158 -0.34 -41.04 30.21
CA LYS A 158 -0.53 -42.44 29.77
C LYS A 158 0.63 -43.34 30.24
N LYS A 159 1.87 -42.90 30.03
CA LYS A 159 3.06 -43.65 30.50
C LYS A 159 3.09 -43.80 32.02
N ALA A 160 2.66 -42.78 32.76
CA ALA A 160 2.57 -42.86 34.22
C ALA A 160 1.49 -43.85 34.68
N MET A 161 0.36 -43.91 33.98
CA MET A 161 -0.72 -44.86 34.25
C MET A 161 -0.30 -46.31 33.97
N GLU A 162 0.32 -46.57 32.81
CA GLU A 162 0.85 -47.89 32.46
C GLU A 162 1.89 -48.39 33.47
N ARG A 163 2.76 -47.49 33.96
CA ARG A 163 3.74 -47.83 35.01
C ARG A 163 3.06 -48.24 36.31
N LEU A 164 2.02 -47.51 36.71
CA LEU A 164 1.28 -47.80 37.93
C LEU A 164 0.50 -49.12 37.84
N GLU A 165 -0.04 -49.44 36.67
CA GLU A 165 -0.69 -50.74 36.41
C GLU A 165 0.33 -51.89 36.48
N ALA A 166 1.51 -51.73 35.88
CA ALA A 166 2.58 -52.72 35.97
C ALA A 166 3.06 -52.95 37.41
N GLU A 167 3.23 -51.87 38.18
CA GLU A 167 3.64 -51.92 39.59
C GLU A 167 2.57 -52.63 40.46
N ASN A 168 1.28 -52.37 40.20
CA ASN A 168 0.18 -53.09 40.86
C ASN A 168 0.13 -54.58 40.49
N ALA A 169 0.38 -54.93 39.24
CA ALA A 169 0.42 -56.32 38.80
C ALA A 169 1.59 -57.08 39.45
N GLU A 170 2.75 -56.43 39.57
CA GLU A 170 3.93 -56.99 40.21
C GLU A 170 3.74 -57.16 41.72
N LEU A 171 3.13 -56.17 42.39
CA LEU A 171 2.77 -56.26 43.80
C LEU A 171 1.77 -57.38 44.06
N SER A 172 0.77 -57.54 43.18
CA SER A 172 -0.20 -58.64 43.23
C SER A 172 0.47 -60.00 43.06
N ARG A 173 1.46 -60.11 42.18
CA ARG A 173 2.25 -61.33 41.99
C ARG A 173 3.13 -61.65 43.20
N GLN A 174 3.77 -60.65 43.81
CA GLN A 174 4.55 -60.83 45.04
C GLN A 174 3.67 -61.28 46.22
N LEU A 175 2.44 -60.77 46.30
CA LEU A 175 1.45 -61.22 47.30
C LEU A 175 1.01 -62.66 47.05
N ALA A 176 0.91 -63.10 45.80
CA ALA A 176 0.60 -64.49 45.45
C ALA A 176 1.79 -65.44 45.73
N GLU A 177 3.02 -65.05 45.40
CA GLU A 177 4.23 -65.85 45.70
C GLU A 177 4.45 -66.01 47.22
N LYS A 178 4.26 -64.95 48.01
CA LYS A 178 4.27 -65.04 49.49
C LYS A 178 3.18 -65.94 50.08
N GLN A 179 2.08 -66.18 49.36
CA GLN A 179 1.04 -67.15 49.75
C GLN A 179 1.43 -68.60 49.41
N VAL A 180 2.28 -68.82 48.41
CA VAL A 180 2.75 -70.15 48.00
C VAL A 180 3.97 -70.60 48.81
N GLU A 181 4.78 -69.66 49.30
CA GLU A 181 6.01 -69.93 50.07
C GLU A 181 5.78 -70.18 51.58
N GLN A 182 4.53 -70.13 52.07
CA GLN A 182 4.19 -70.62 53.40
C GLN A 182 3.79 -72.11 53.32
N PRO A 183 4.69 -73.07 53.66
CA PRO A 183 4.31 -74.47 53.73
C PRO A 183 3.32 -74.69 54.86
N GLU A 184 2.26 -75.45 54.55
CA GLU A 184 1.32 -76.01 55.52
C GLU A 184 2.07 -76.69 56.67
N SER A 185 1.88 -76.19 57.90
CA SER A 185 1.64 -76.96 59.15
C SER A 185 1.97 -76.13 60.41
N PRO A 186 1.25 -76.32 61.53
CA PRO A 186 -0.16 -75.97 61.73
C PRO A 186 -0.30 -74.95 62.89
N PRO A 187 -1.27 -74.02 62.85
CA PRO A 187 -1.73 -73.45 64.11
C PRO A 187 -3.25 -73.57 64.25
N ALA A 188 -3.65 -73.94 65.46
CA ALA A 188 -4.93 -73.68 66.13
C ALA A 188 -6.10 -73.23 65.23
N GLU A 189 -7.10 -74.10 65.16
CA GLU A 189 -8.46 -73.92 64.64
C GLU A 189 -8.93 -72.45 64.65
N LEU A 190 -8.77 -71.77 63.51
CA LEU A 190 -9.69 -70.74 63.05
C LEU A 190 -10.42 -71.39 61.88
N ASP A 191 -11.73 -71.58 62.03
CA ASP A 191 -12.57 -72.25 61.05
C ASP A 191 -12.52 -71.57 59.67
N ALA A 192 -12.69 -72.36 58.61
CA ALA A 192 -12.60 -71.91 57.23
C ALA A 192 -13.56 -70.75 56.92
N GLU A 193 -14.66 -70.65 57.67
CA GLU A 193 -15.67 -69.60 57.60
C GLU A 193 -15.11 -68.24 58.05
N THR A 194 -14.25 -68.21 59.10
CA THR A 194 -13.58 -66.98 59.55
C THR A 194 -12.54 -66.49 58.55
N ILE A 195 -11.81 -67.39 57.88
CA ILE A 195 -10.82 -67.04 56.86
C ILE A 195 -11.50 -66.50 55.59
N GLU A 196 -12.62 -67.08 55.19
CA GLU A 196 -13.40 -66.58 54.05
C GLU A 196 -14.03 -65.21 54.36
N ALA A 197 -14.53 -65.01 55.59
CA ALA A 197 -15.05 -63.72 56.04
C ALA A 197 -13.98 -62.60 56.02
N ILE A 198 -12.75 -62.90 56.45
CA ILE A 198 -11.63 -61.95 56.39
C ILE A 198 -11.25 -61.62 54.94
N ARG A 199 -11.24 -62.61 54.03
CA ARG A 199 -11.00 -62.37 52.60
C ARG A 199 -12.11 -61.53 51.97
N HIS A 200 -13.35 -61.82 52.29
CA HIS A 200 -14.50 -61.07 51.77
C HIS A 200 -14.51 -59.63 52.29
N GLN A 201 -14.10 -59.40 53.55
CA GLN A 201 -13.87 -58.06 54.09
C GLN A 201 -12.72 -57.34 53.39
N ALA A 202 -11.58 -57.99 53.15
CA ALA A 202 -10.44 -57.38 52.46
C ALA A 202 -10.76 -57.00 51.00
N ILE A 203 -11.53 -57.84 50.29
CA ILE A 203 -12.02 -57.56 48.93
C ILE A 203 -13.02 -56.40 48.93
N GLU A 204 -13.90 -56.31 49.91
CA GLU A 204 -14.86 -55.20 50.04
C GLU A 204 -14.17 -53.88 50.44
N GLU A 205 -13.16 -53.93 51.30
CA GLU A 205 -12.35 -52.77 51.65
C GLU A 205 -11.52 -52.27 50.46
N THR A 206 -10.93 -53.16 49.68
CA THR A 206 -10.19 -52.79 48.46
C THR A 206 -11.11 -52.22 47.38
N LYS A 207 -12.29 -52.81 47.15
CA LYS A 207 -13.30 -52.22 46.25
C LYS A 207 -13.76 -50.84 46.71
N LYS A 208 -13.94 -50.63 48.01
CA LYS A 208 -14.26 -49.30 48.57
C LYS A 208 -13.13 -48.30 48.37
N ALA A 209 -11.88 -48.72 48.58
CA ALA A 209 -10.71 -47.88 48.35
C ALA A 209 -10.56 -47.50 46.87
N GLU A 210 -10.80 -48.45 45.95
CA GLU A 210 -10.73 -48.23 44.50
C GLU A 210 -11.87 -47.32 44.01
N ALA A 211 -13.08 -47.49 44.54
CA ALA A 211 -14.21 -46.60 44.27
C ALA A 211 -13.94 -45.17 44.77
N ALA A 212 -13.36 -45.03 45.98
CA ALA A 212 -12.98 -43.73 46.52
C ALA A 212 -11.88 -43.05 45.68
N ALA A 213 -10.88 -43.80 45.23
CA ALA A 213 -9.82 -43.28 44.36
C ALA A 213 -10.34 -42.84 42.98
N ARG A 214 -11.28 -43.60 42.38
CA ARG A 214 -11.95 -43.20 41.13
C ARG A 214 -12.75 -41.92 41.31
N GLN A 215 -13.47 -41.79 42.41
CA GLN A 215 -14.28 -40.61 42.70
C GLN A 215 -13.39 -39.36 42.90
N GLU A 216 -12.27 -39.50 43.60
CA GLU A 216 -11.30 -38.41 43.76
C GLU A 216 -10.66 -38.01 42.41
N LEU A 217 -10.38 -38.98 41.53
CA LEU A 217 -9.85 -38.71 40.20
C LEU A 217 -10.87 -37.94 39.34
N GLU A 218 -12.14 -38.32 39.39
CA GLU A 218 -13.23 -37.66 38.66
C GLU A 218 -13.45 -36.22 39.16
N ASP A 219 -13.39 -36.01 40.48
CA ASP A 219 -13.45 -34.68 41.10
C ASP A 219 -12.24 -33.80 40.71
N ARG A 220 -11.04 -34.39 40.61
CA ARG A 220 -9.85 -33.67 40.13
C ARG A 220 -9.95 -33.31 38.66
N LEU A 221 -10.46 -34.22 37.82
CA LEU A 221 -10.67 -33.99 36.38
C LEU A 221 -11.71 -32.90 36.13
N THR A 222 -12.82 -32.92 36.86
CA THR A 222 -13.87 -31.90 36.74
C THR A 222 -13.36 -30.52 37.20
N LYS A 223 -12.63 -30.44 38.32
CA LYS A 223 -11.97 -29.18 38.75
C LYS A 223 -10.93 -28.69 37.74
N ALA A 224 -10.13 -29.57 37.16
CA ALA A 224 -9.14 -29.21 36.16
C ALA A 224 -9.80 -28.66 34.89
N LYS A 225 -10.86 -29.32 34.39
CA LYS A 225 -11.65 -28.84 33.25
C LYS A 225 -12.31 -27.50 33.52
N ALA A 226 -12.87 -27.29 34.71
CA ALA A 226 -13.45 -26.01 35.10
C ALA A 226 -12.42 -24.87 35.12
N LYS A 227 -11.25 -25.09 35.72
CA LYS A 227 -10.14 -24.12 35.72
C LYS A 227 -9.60 -23.82 34.31
N ALA A 228 -9.52 -24.84 33.45
CA ALA A 228 -9.09 -24.65 32.06
C ALA A 228 -10.10 -23.79 31.29
N LYS A 229 -11.40 -24.06 31.45
CA LYS A 229 -12.47 -23.27 30.82
C LYS A 229 -12.49 -21.82 31.31
N GLU A 230 -12.28 -21.59 32.60
CA GLU A 230 -12.21 -20.24 33.18
C GLU A 230 -11.01 -19.45 32.64
N LYS A 231 -9.83 -20.08 32.56
CA LYS A 231 -8.63 -19.46 31.98
C LYS A 231 -8.80 -19.15 30.49
N ALA A 232 -9.41 -20.05 29.72
CA ALA A 232 -9.70 -19.83 28.30
C ALA A 232 -10.65 -18.64 28.12
N ALA A 233 -11.75 -18.58 28.89
CA ALA A 233 -12.68 -17.46 28.84
C ALA A 233 -12.03 -16.12 29.26
N ALA A 234 -11.14 -16.13 30.26
CA ALA A 234 -10.40 -14.95 30.67
C ALA A 234 -9.41 -14.46 29.59
N ALA A 235 -8.72 -15.38 28.92
CA ALA A 235 -7.82 -15.06 27.81
C ALA A 235 -8.59 -14.49 26.61
N GLU A 236 -9.74 -15.08 26.27
CA GLU A 236 -10.60 -14.63 25.18
C GLU A 236 -11.19 -13.25 25.46
N ALA A 237 -11.64 -12.99 26.69
CA ALA A 237 -12.12 -11.67 27.10
C ALA A 237 -11.02 -10.60 27.07
N LYS A 238 -9.78 -10.96 27.43
CA LYS A 238 -8.62 -10.05 27.37
C LYS A 238 -8.25 -9.73 25.93
N ALA A 239 -8.19 -10.74 25.06
CA ALA A 239 -7.92 -10.56 23.63
C ALA A 239 -9.01 -9.73 22.94
N ALA A 240 -10.28 -9.90 23.32
CA ALA A 240 -11.38 -9.09 22.81
C ALA A 240 -11.22 -7.61 23.18
N LYS A 241 -10.86 -7.31 24.44
CA LYS A 241 -10.61 -5.92 24.89
C LYS A 241 -9.41 -5.28 24.18
N GLU A 242 -8.30 -6.02 24.02
CA GLU A 242 -7.11 -5.53 23.31
C GLU A 242 -7.42 -5.25 21.83
N LYS A 243 -8.22 -6.10 21.18
CA LYS A 243 -8.69 -5.86 19.80
C LYS A 243 -9.59 -4.63 19.72
N GLU A 244 -10.54 -4.48 20.64
CA GLU A 244 -11.44 -3.31 20.66
C GLU A 244 -10.66 -2.01 20.85
N GLU A 245 -9.67 -1.99 21.75
CA GLU A 245 -8.83 -0.83 21.99
C GLU A 245 -7.92 -0.51 20.80
N ALA A 246 -7.34 -1.52 20.15
CA ALA A 246 -6.53 -1.34 18.95
C ALA A 246 -7.37 -0.80 17.77
N VAL A 247 -8.59 -1.30 17.59
CA VAL A 247 -9.54 -0.81 16.58
C VAL A 247 -9.95 0.63 16.86
N ARG A 248 -10.23 0.97 18.13
CA ARG A 248 -10.54 2.35 18.53
C ARG A 248 -9.39 3.30 18.18
N LYS A 249 -8.16 2.93 18.54
CA LYS A 249 -6.97 3.75 18.29
C LYS A 249 -6.69 3.95 16.81
N ALA A 250 -6.80 2.88 16.00
CA ALA A 250 -6.66 2.96 14.55
C ALA A 250 -7.74 3.86 13.91
N ARG A 251 -8.98 3.82 14.44
CA ARG A 251 -10.06 4.67 13.96
C ARG A 251 -9.84 6.15 14.31
N GLU A 252 -9.32 6.44 15.50
CA GLU A 252 -8.96 7.80 15.91
C GLU A 252 -7.82 8.37 15.06
N GLU A 253 -6.77 7.57 14.79
CA GLU A 253 -5.66 7.96 13.90
C GLU A 253 -6.15 8.22 12.47
N ALA A 254 -6.96 7.32 11.90
CA ALA A 254 -7.52 7.50 10.57
C ALA A 254 -8.44 8.74 10.47
N ALA A 255 -9.21 9.03 11.52
CA ALA A 255 -10.05 10.22 11.57
C ALA A 255 -9.21 11.51 11.66
N ALA A 256 -8.11 11.49 12.40
CA ALA A 256 -7.19 12.62 12.51
C ALA A 256 -6.47 12.90 11.17
N GLU A 257 -5.99 11.85 10.49
CA GLU A 257 -5.36 11.98 9.16
C GLU A 257 -6.34 12.51 8.12
N ALA A 258 -7.57 11.96 8.06
CA ALA A 258 -8.60 12.43 7.14
C ALA A 258 -8.99 13.90 7.39
N LYS A 259 -9.04 14.32 8.65
CA LYS A 259 -9.31 15.72 9.01
C LYS A 259 -8.17 16.64 8.56
N ALA A 260 -6.92 16.25 8.78
CA ALA A 260 -5.76 17.04 8.35
C ALA A 260 -5.68 17.16 6.82
N GLU A 261 -5.99 16.09 6.10
CA GLU A 261 -6.03 16.10 4.63
C GLU A 261 -7.17 16.98 4.10
N ALA A 262 -8.35 16.93 4.71
CA ALA A 262 -9.48 17.80 4.37
C ALA A 262 -9.17 19.29 4.64
N GLU A 263 -8.54 19.61 5.77
CA GLU A 263 -8.13 20.98 6.09
C GLU A 263 -7.11 21.52 5.08
N LYS A 264 -6.13 20.68 4.68
CA LYS A 264 -5.15 21.05 3.67
C LYS A 264 -5.79 21.26 2.28
N ALA A 265 -6.67 20.34 1.86
CA ALA A 265 -7.39 20.47 0.60
C ALA A 265 -8.28 21.73 0.56
N ALA A 266 -8.93 22.06 1.68
CA ALA A 266 -9.71 23.29 1.80
C ALA A 266 -8.83 24.54 1.71
N ALA A 267 -7.65 24.54 2.34
CA ALA A 267 -6.69 25.64 2.25
C ALA A 267 -6.16 25.81 0.83
N ASP A 268 -5.80 24.72 0.14
CA ASP A 268 -5.32 24.73 -1.24
C ASP A 268 -6.40 25.27 -2.20
N LEU A 269 -7.67 24.86 -2.02
CA LEU A 269 -8.79 25.36 -2.82
C LEU A 269 -9.04 26.86 -2.58
N LEU A 270 -8.94 27.33 -1.34
CA LEU A 270 -9.06 28.76 -1.02
C LEU A 270 -7.93 29.57 -1.66
N ALA A 271 -6.69 29.07 -1.60
CA ALA A 271 -5.54 29.72 -2.23
C ALA A 271 -5.69 29.78 -3.77
N GLN A 272 -6.17 28.70 -4.41
CA GLN A 272 -6.46 28.70 -5.84
C GLN A 272 -7.52 29.73 -6.21
N ARG A 273 -8.64 29.78 -5.47
CA ARG A 273 -9.69 30.77 -5.72
C ARG A 273 -9.19 32.20 -5.54
N GLN A 274 -8.37 32.46 -4.53
CA GLN A 274 -7.76 33.77 -4.33
C GLN A 274 -6.87 34.15 -5.52
N ALA A 275 -5.98 33.24 -5.95
CA ALA A 275 -5.13 33.47 -7.11
C ALA A 275 -5.94 33.72 -8.40
N GLU A 276 -7.00 32.94 -8.65
CA GLU A 276 -7.90 33.14 -9.79
C GLU A 276 -8.61 34.49 -9.73
N THR A 277 -9.06 34.92 -8.54
CA THR A 277 -9.69 36.24 -8.38
C THR A 277 -8.71 37.39 -8.58
N GLU A 278 -7.46 37.25 -8.11
CA GLU A 278 -6.41 38.23 -8.33
C GLU A 278 -6.01 38.31 -9.81
N GLU A 279 -5.96 37.18 -10.51
CA GLU A 279 -5.69 37.15 -11.95
C GLU A 279 -6.85 37.74 -12.75
N ALA A 280 -8.10 37.40 -12.41
CA ALA A 280 -9.29 37.95 -13.05
C ALA A 280 -9.40 39.46 -12.85
N THR A 281 -9.08 39.97 -11.66
CA THR A 281 -9.05 41.41 -11.38
C THR A 281 -7.94 42.10 -12.16
N ARG A 282 -6.72 41.56 -12.21
CA ARG A 282 -5.64 42.10 -13.06
C ARG A 282 -6.02 42.15 -14.53
N ARG A 283 -6.59 41.07 -15.08
CA ARG A 283 -7.05 41.02 -16.47
C ARG A 283 -8.15 42.06 -16.73
N ALA A 284 -9.07 42.24 -15.79
CA ALA A 284 -10.12 43.25 -15.90
C ALA A 284 -9.53 44.67 -15.88
N GLU A 285 -8.55 44.96 -15.02
CA GLU A 285 -7.84 46.26 -14.99
C GLU A 285 -7.04 46.52 -16.28
N GLU A 286 -6.37 45.51 -16.83
CA GLU A 286 -5.65 45.62 -18.10
C GLU A 286 -6.61 45.87 -19.26
N LEU A 287 -7.72 45.14 -19.33
CA LEU A 287 -8.78 45.37 -20.32
C LEU A 287 -9.39 46.76 -20.17
N ALA A 288 -9.65 47.22 -18.95
CA ALA A 288 -10.13 48.57 -18.69
C ALA A 288 -9.14 49.63 -19.21
N LYS A 289 -7.84 49.49 -18.92
CA LYS A 289 -6.79 50.38 -19.46
C LYS A 289 -6.73 50.35 -20.99
N GLN A 290 -6.85 49.18 -21.61
CA GLN A 290 -6.90 49.06 -23.07
C GLN A 290 -8.14 49.73 -23.67
N LEU A 291 -9.30 49.59 -23.02
CA LEU A 291 -10.54 50.22 -23.45
C LEU A 291 -10.51 51.74 -23.24
N GLU A 292 -9.88 52.24 -22.17
CA GLU A 292 -9.64 53.68 -22.00
C GLU A 292 -8.72 54.21 -23.11
N LEU A 293 -7.59 53.55 -23.37
CA LEU A 293 -6.66 53.96 -24.44
C LEU A 293 -7.27 53.90 -25.84
N ASN A 294 -8.17 52.95 -26.09
CA ASN A 294 -8.88 52.81 -27.37
C ASN A 294 -10.19 53.62 -27.43
N GLY A 295 -10.72 54.05 -26.28
CA GLY A 295 -11.93 54.84 -26.12
C GLY A 295 -11.68 56.35 -26.08
N LEU A 296 -10.41 56.78 -25.99
CA LEU A 296 -10.00 58.14 -26.31
C LEU A 296 -10.39 58.42 -27.78
N GLU A 297 -11.40 59.28 -27.99
CA GLU A 297 -11.79 59.77 -29.32
C GLU A 297 -10.53 60.24 -30.06
N GLY A 298 -10.23 59.61 -31.19
CA GLY A 298 -9.06 59.91 -32.00
C GLY A 298 -7.83 59.01 -31.78
N ALA A 299 -7.75 58.15 -30.76
CA ALA A 299 -6.58 57.27 -30.56
C ALA A 299 -6.44 56.19 -31.65
N THR A 300 -7.56 55.63 -32.12
CA THR A 300 -7.57 54.68 -33.25
C THR A 300 -7.24 55.39 -34.57
N GLU A 301 -7.75 56.61 -34.76
CA GLU A 301 -7.46 57.43 -35.93
C GLU A 301 -5.99 57.87 -35.96
N PHE A 302 -5.44 58.27 -34.80
CA PHE A 302 -4.03 58.59 -34.64
C PHE A 302 -3.13 57.39 -34.93
N LYS A 303 -3.43 56.18 -34.40
CA LYS A 303 -2.65 54.96 -34.72
C LYS A 303 -2.66 54.66 -36.22
N LEU A 304 -3.79 54.87 -36.89
CA LEU A 304 -3.92 54.68 -38.33
C LEU A 304 -3.07 55.71 -39.11
N LEU A 305 -3.21 57.01 -38.78
CA LEU A 305 -2.49 58.10 -39.42
C LEU A 305 -0.98 58.00 -39.17
N PHE A 306 -0.57 57.59 -37.96
CA PHE A 306 0.83 57.34 -37.61
C PHE A 306 1.41 56.18 -38.45
N GLY A 307 0.67 55.07 -38.58
CA GLY A 307 1.08 53.96 -39.45
C GLY A 307 1.19 54.36 -40.92
N GLN A 308 0.29 55.21 -41.41
CA GLN A 308 0.36 55.76 -42.77
C GLN A 308 1.57 56.67 -42.97
N LEU A 309 1.89 57.51 -41.98
CA LEU A 309 3.08 58.36 -42.00
C LEU A 309 4.36 57.52 -42.04
N GLN A 310 4.46 56.49 -41.20
CA GLN A 310 5.61 55.58 -41.18
C GLN A 310 5.77 54.84 -42.51
N ALA A 311 4.70 54.26 -43.05
CA ALA A 311 4.73 53.58 -44.34
C ALA A 311 5.10 54.52 -45.51
N ALA A 312 4.68 55.78 -45.46
CA ALA A 312 5.06 56.79 -46.45
C ALA A 312 6.54 57.15 -46.34
N ALA A 313 7.06 57.33 -45.11
CA ALA A 313 8.47 57.61 -44.87
C ALA A 313 9.37 56.46 -45.34
N ASP A 314 8.99 55.21 -45.04
CA ASP A 314 9.73 54.01 -45.47
C ASP A 314 9.78 53.94 -47.00
N ARG A 315 8.65 54.14 -47.69
CA ARG A 315 8.62 54.17 -49.17
C ARG A 315 9.49 55.29 -49.75
N MET A 316 9.51 56.47 -49.12
CA MET A 316 10.37 57.56 -49.56
C MET A 316 11.85 57.23 -49.36
N ALA A 317 12.20 56.50 -48.29
CA ALA A 317 13.55 56.00 -48.06
C ALA A 317 13.94 54.95 -49.10
N ASP A 318 13.04 54.01 -49.43
CA ASP A 318 13.27 53.01 -50.48
C ASP A 318 13.56 53.66 -51.84
N ILE A 319 12.79 54.68 -52.23
CA ILE A 319 13.01 55.43 -53.48
C ILE A 319 14.38 56.14 -53.48
N VAL A 320 14.80 56.67 -52.33
CA VAL A 320 16.12 57.31 -52.18
C VAL A 320 17.23 56.29 -52.36
N ASP A 321 17.07 55.10 -51.80
CA ASP A 321 18.04 54.01 -51.94
C ASP A 321 18.08 53.48 -53.39
N GLU A 322 16.95 53.30 -54.05
CA GLU A 322 16.87 52.94 -55.48
C GLU A 322 17.57 53.98 -56.40
N LEU A 323 17.41 55.28 -56.13
CA LEU A 323 18.08 56.34 -56.88
C LEU A 323 19.60 56.35 -56.67
N ARG A 324 20.05 55.90 -55.50
CA ARG A 324 21.46 55.74 -55.20
C ARG A 324 22.06 54.57 -55.99
N GLU A 325 21.34 53.46 -56.09
CA GLU A 325 21.76 52.27 -56.83
C GLU A 325 21.72 52.46 -58.35
N THR A 326 20.75 53.23 -58.87
CA THR A 326 20.57 53.49 -60.32
C THR A 326 21.50 54.59 -60.89
N GLY A 327 22.50 55.03 -60.13
CA GLY A 327 23.57 55.91 -60.62
C GLY A 327 23.30 57.41 -60.46
N HIS A 328 22.40 57.81 -59.56
CA HIS A 328 22.11 59.22 -59.25
C HIS A 328 22.39 59.60 -57.78
N PRO A 329 23.60 59.35 -57.25
CA PRO A 329 23.90 59.48 -55.83
C PRO A 329 23.76 60.91 -55.30
N GLU A 330 24.08 61.93 -56.11
CA GLU A 330 23.91 63.34 -55.69
C GLU A 330 22.44 63.74 -55.56
N LYS A 331 21.54 63.15 -56.36
CA LYS A 331 20.10 63.41 -56.27
C LYS A 331 19.50 62.64 -55.09
N ALA A 332 19.93 61.41 -54.86
CA ALA A 332 19.54 60.61 -53.69
C ALA A 332 19.89 61.32 -52.38
N GLU A 333 21.12 61.83 -52.23
CA GLU A 333 21.54 62.56 -51.01
C GLU A 333 20.74 63.85 -50.79
N LYS A 334 20.37 64.57 -51.85
CA LYS A 334 19.50 65.75 -51.74
C LYS A 334 18.09 65.40 -51.27
N LEU A 335 17.51 64.33 -51.82
CA LEU A 335 16.17 63.85 -51.42
C LEU A 335 16.17 63.30 -49.99
N LYS A 336 17.23 62.58 -49.59
CA LYS A 336 17.41 62.11 -48.21
C LYS A 336 17.45 63.26 -47.21
N LYS A 337 18.23 64.31 -47.51
CA LYS A 337 18.29 65.52 -46.68
C LYS A 337 16.96 66.25 -46.61
N ALA A 338 16.21 66.30 -47.72
CA ALA A 338 14.88 66.89 -47.75
C ALA A 338 13.88 66.09 -46.90
N LEU A 339 13.88 64.75 -46.98
CA LEU A 339 13.04 63.87 -46.16
C LEU A 339 13.38 64.02 -44.67
N HIS A 340 14.67 63.98 -44.33
CA HIS A 340 15.12 64.16 -42.95
C HIS A 340 14.76 65.55 -42.40
N GLY A 341 14.96 66.61 -43.18
CA GLY A 341 14.57 67.97 -42.80
C GLY A 341 13.07 68.14 -42.63
N ALA A 342 12.26 67.50 -43.48
CA ALA A 342 10.80 67.54 -43.36
C ALA A 342 10.32 66.82 -42.09
N LEU A 343 10.90 65.67 -41.75
CA LEU A 343 10.58 64.95 -40.51
C LEU A 343 11.04 65.71 -39.26
N LEU A 344 12.21 66.35 -39.30
CA LEU A 344 12.69 67.22 -38.22
C LEU A 344 11.79 68.44 -38.02
N ALA A 345 11.39 69.11 -39.10
CA ALA A 345 10.49 70.26 -39.02
C ALA A 345 9.12 69.87 -38.43
N LEU A 346 8.61 68.67 -38.75
CA LEU A 346 7.40 68.13 -38.12
C LEU A 346 7.61 67.87 -36.62
N THR A 347 8.78 67.40 -36.20
CA THR A 347 9.11 67.22 -34.78
C THR A 347 9.19 68.56 -34.05
N GLU A 348 9.88 69.56 -34.62
CA GLU A 348 9.99 70.91 -34.05
C GLU A 348 8.62 71.59 -33.90
N GLN A 349 7.72 71.40 -34.86
CA GLN A 349 6.34 71.91 -34.79
C GLN A 349 5.46 71.25 -33.73
N MET A 350 5.85 70.08 -33.20
CA MET A 350 5.14 69.39 -32.13
C MET A 350 5.70 69.71 -30.73
N GLU A 351 6.87 70.35 -30.64
CA GLU A 351 7.52 70.72 -29.38
C GLU A 351 7.23 72.17 -28.91
N GLU A 352 6.60 72.99 -29.76
CA GLU A 352 5.95 74.26 -29.40
C GLU A 352 4.49 74.06 -28.95
#